data_AF-A0A814LP61-F1
#
_entry.id   AF-A0A814LP61-F1
#
_cell.length_a   1.000
_cell.length_b   1.000
_cell.length_c   1.000
_cell.angle_alpha   90.00
_cell.angle_beta   90.00
_cell.angle_gamma   90.00
#
_symmetry.space_group_name_H-M   'P 1'
#
loop_
_entity.id
_entity.type
_entity.pdbx_description
1 polymer ?
#
loop_
_entity_poly.entity_id
_entity_poly.type
_entity_poly.pdbx_seq_one_letter_code
_entity_poly.pdbx_strand_id
1 'polypeptide(L)'
;MVSESQLVKRFGELSTSQQSVETLSLFLMHHRRQSQTIVHVWAKELVSATTDRKIAFLYVANDVIQHDKRKGGEFVKDFLPMLASAVQHIVSQVDDENIHKTVKRIIQIWNERQIYQPDAIKLLKTSYENGIQKKDSDDEDDDDPTNGHGKRKRIEPSSTSANNSKRRRKPKRKLSLREEIRRDLAINPIPVPVVDELIKMLQELENSPSSDADVREKIAALPIEVSDSNLLKNLRDKQEATDLYKLVQMAHGLLEEYNLRLESELRSRRYAAKMLQGYIQAQDRQIEYEEKLLEDYKNKLSKLNLIREEIEKHKKNLPQDVNNMQVAPLPSAGDLFAR
;
A
#
# COMPACT_ATOMS: atom_id res chain seq x y z
N MET A 1 -25.40 -9.32 -11.44
CA MET A 1 -24.13 -9.04 -10.73
C MET A 1 -23.11 -10.05 -11.19
N VAL A 2 -21.88 -9.64 -11.49
CA VAL A 2 -20.75 -10.56 -11.69
C VAL A 2 -20.22 -11.02 -10.32
N SER A 3 -19.88 -12.29 -10.20
CA SER A 3 -19.26 -12.87 -9.01
C SER A 3 -17.74 -12.85 -9.11
N GLU A 4 -17.04 -12.83 -7.96
CA GLU A 4 -15.57 -12.86 -7.94
C GLU A 4 -15.01 -14.14 -8.57
N SER A 5 -15.62 -15.30 -8.35
CA SER A 5 -15.19 -16.57 -8.96
C SER A 5 -15.27 -16.54 -10.50
N GLN A 6 -16.29 -15.89 -11.06
CA GLN A 6 -16.39 -15.67 -12.50
C GLN A 6 -15.30 -14.72 -13.00
N LEU A 7 -14.97 -13.66 -12.24
CA LEU A 7 -13.89 -12.74 -12.60
C LEU A 7 -12.54 -13.44 -12.59
N VAL A 8 -12.23 -14.20 -11.53
CA VAL A 8 -10.98 -14.98 -11.41
C VAL A 8 -10.85 -15.95 -12.58
N LYS A 9 -11.91 -16.69 -12.93
CA LYS A 9 -11.89 -17.60 -14.08
C LYS A 9 -11.59 -16.86 -15.39
N ARG A 10 -12.26 -15.72 -15.64
CA ARG A 10 -12.08 -14.91 -16.84
C ARG A 10 -10.67 -14.28 -16.93
N PHE A 11 -10.12 -13.82 -15.81
CA PHE A 11 -8.73 -13.35 -15.73
C PHE A 11 -7.72 -14.51 -15.86
N GLY A 12 -8.10 -15.72 -15.45
CA GLY A 12 -7.36 -16.97 -15.66
C GLY A 12 -7.14 -17.30 -17.13
N GLU A 13 -8.17 -17.08 -17.96
CA GLU A 13 -8.19 -17.35 -19.41
C GLU A 13 -7.56 -16.21 -20.25
N LEU A 14 -7.13 -15.12 -19.61
CA LEU A 14 -6.60 -13.94 -20.29
C LEU A 14 -5.22 -14.21 -20.93
N SER A 15 -5.10 -13.85 -22.21
CA SER A 15 -3.85 -13.89 -22.99
C SER A 15 -3.52 -12.52 -23.59
N THR A 16 -2.32 -12.38 -24.15
CA THR A 16 -1.85 -11.17 -24.86
C THR A 16 -2.49 -10.96 -26.23
N SER A 17 -3.34 -11.90 -26.69
CA SER A 17 -4.02 -11.75 -27.98
C SER A 17 -5.08 -10.64 -27.95
N GLN A 18 -5.18 -9.87 -29.03
CA GLN A 18 -6.14 -8.76 -29.14
C GLN A 18 -7.58 -9.22 -28.88
N GLN A 19 -7.97 -10.35 -29.47
CA GLN A 19 -9.31 -10.91 -29.28
C GLN A 19 -9.60 -11.26 -27.81
N SER A 20 -8.62 -11.80 -27.08
CA SER A 20 -8.77 -12.12 -25.65
C SER A 20 -8.95 -10.85 -24.81
N VAL A 21 -8.15 -9.81 -25.11
CA VAL A 21 -8.19 -8.52 -24.41
C VAL A 21 -9.53 -7.81 -24.66
N GLU A 22 -9.95 -7.71 -25.92
CA GLU A 22 -11.21 -7.03 -26.30
C GLU A 22 -12.43 -7.74 -25.73
N THR A 23 -12.46 -9.08 -25.79
CA THR A 23 -13.58 -9.87 -25.27
C THR A 23 -13.74 -9.67 -23.76
N LEU A 24 -12.62 -9.70 -23.02
CA LEU A 24 -12.66 -9.48 -21.57
C LEU A 24 -13.00 -8.02 -21.26
N SER A 25 -12.41 -7.06 -21.96
CA SER A 25 -12.71 -5.63 -21.80
C SER A 25 -14.20 -5.34 -21.99
N LEU A 26 -14.83 -5.89 -23.03
CA LEU A 26 -16.26 -5.73 -23.27
C LEU A 26 -17.12 -6.29 -22.12
N PHE A 27 -16.74 -7.47 -21.60
CA PHE A 27 -17.39 -8.07 -20.44
C PHE A 27 -17.25 -7.17 -19.18
N LEU A 28 -16.07 -6.65 -18.90
CA LEU A 28 -15.84 -5.75 -17.76
C LEU A 28 -16.62 -4.43 -17.92
N MET A 29 -16.64 -3.86 -19.12
CA MET A 29 -17.41 -2.66 -19.45
C MET A 29 -18.92 -2.87 -19.29
N HIS A 30 -19.44 -4.07 -19.60
CA HIS A 30 -20.84 -4.42 -19.35
C HIS A 30 -21.18 -4.41 -17.84
N HIS A 31 -20.22 -4.78 -17.00
CA HIS A 31 -20.35 -4.83 -15.54
C HIS A 31 -19.76 -3.60 -14.82
N ARG A 32 -19.60 -2.46 -15.52
CA ARG A 32 -18.95 -1.23 -14.97
C ARG A 32 -19.50 -0.71 -13.64
N ARG A 33 -20.77 -1.00 -13.31
CA ARG A 33 -21.36 -0.64 -12.00
C ARG A 33 -20.68 -1.34 -10.82
N GLN A 34 -19.94 -2.41 -11.08
CA GLN A 34 -19.15 -3.17 -10.11
C GLN A 34 -17.66 -2.94 -10.34
N SER A 35 -17.26 -1.78 -10.86
CA SER A 35 -15.87 -1.41 -11.18
C SER A 35 -14.92 -1.64 -10.00
N GLN A 36 -15.32 -1.28 -8.78
CA GLN A 36 -14.51 -1.48 -7.58
C GLN A 36 -14.15 -2.96 -7.35
N THR A 37 -15.14 -3.86 -7.42
CA THR A 37 -14.92 -5.31 -7.28
C THR A 37 -14.04 -5.85 -8.41
N ILE A 38 -14.28 -5.40 -9.64
CA ILE A 38 -13.50 -5.81 -10.81
C ILE A 38 -12.03 -5.39 -10.67
N VAL A 39 -11.78 -4.14 -10.29
CA VAL A 39 -10.44 -3.58 -10.11
C VAL A 39 -9.70 -4.28 -8.96
N HIS A 40 -10.41 -4.59 -7.87
CA HIS A 40 -9.85 -5.34 -6.75
C HIS A 40 -9.38 -6.74 -7.18
N VAL A 41 -10.23 -7.50 -7.88
CA VAL A 41 -9.87 -8.83 -8.38
C VAL A 41 -8.74 -8.75 -9.41
N TRP A 42 -8.80 -7.77 -10.33
CA TRP A 42 -7.73 -7.52 -11.29
C TRP A 42 -6.37 -7.33 -10.60
N ALA A 43 -6.32 -6.50 -9.55
CA ALA A 43 -5.08 -6.22 -8.83
C ALA A 43 -4.56 -7.46 -8.10
N LYS A 44 -5.44 -8.24 -7.48
CA LYS A 44 -5.08 -9.49 -6.79
C LYS A 44 -4.48 -10.52 -7.76
N GLU A 45 -5.15 -10.76 -8.88
CA GLU A 45 -4.72 -11.73 -9.89
C GLU A 45 -3.42 -11.30 -10.60
N LEU A 46 -3.22 -9.98 -10.81
CA LEU A 46 -2.02 -9.41 -11.41
C LEU A 46 -0.76 -9.70 -10.60
N VAL A 47 -0.83 -9.62 -9.27
CA VAL A 47 0.32 -9.86 -8.37
C VAL A 47 0.82 -11.30 -8.51
N SER A 48 -0.10 -12.27 -8.64
CA SER A 48 0.20 -13.69 -8.82
C SER A 48 0.49 -14.13 -10.26
N ALA A 49 0.37 -13.22 -11.24
CA ALA A 49 0.51 -13.56 -12.66
C ALA A 49 1.98 -13.71 -13.10
N THR A 50 2.24 -14.54 -14.11
CA THR A 50 3.54 -14.61 -14.78
C THR A 50 3.81 -13.35 -15.63
N THR A 51 5.05 -13.11 -16.03
CA THR A 51 5.49 -11.96 -16.85
C THR A 51 4.59 -11.71 -18.08
N ASP A 52 4.37 -12.71 -18.92
CA ASP A 52 3.52 -12.57 -20.12
C ASP A 52 2.07 -12.24 -19.78
N ARG A 53 1.56 -12.81 -18.68
CA ARG A 53 0.20 -12.52 -18.22
C ARG A 53 0.11 -11.11 -17.66
N LYS A 54 1.11 -10.61 -16.92
CA LYS A 54 1.14 -9.22 -16.43
C LYS A 54 0.99 -8.21 -17.58
N ILE A 55 1.60 -8.46 -18.75
CA ILE A 55 1.39 -7.66 -19.98
C ILE A 55 -0.08 -7.68 -20.42
N ALA A 56 -0.70 -8.86 -20.48
CA ALA A 56 -2.10 -8.99 -20.86
C ALA A 56 -3.05 -8.24 -19.90
N PHE A 57 -2.78 -8.29 -18.59
CA PHE A 57 -3.52 -7.54 -17.57
C PHE A 57 -3.40 -6.02 -17.76
N LEU A 58 -2.21 -5.53 -18.12
CA LEU A 58 -1.99 -4.12 -18.45
C LEU A 58 -2.76 -3.70 -19.71
N TYR A 59 -2.82 -4.56 -20.73
CA TYR A 59 -3.60 -4.28 -21.94
C TYR A 59 -5.10 -4.20 -21.68
N VAL A 60 -5.66 -5.11 -20.88
CA VAL A 60 -7.08 -5.05 -20.50
C VAL A 60 -7.37 -3.80 -19.68
N ALA A 61 -6.53 -3.47 -18.68
CA ALA A 61 -6.70 -2.24 -17.90
C ALA A 61 -6.67 -1.00 -18.81
N ASN A 62 -5.71 -0.94 -19.73
CA ASN A 62 -5.59 0.15 -20.68
C ASN A 62 -6.83 0.26 -21.59
N ASP A 63 -7.37 -0.85 -22.10
CA ASP A 63 -8.54 -0.83 -22.96
C ASP A 63 -9.81 -0.38 -22.21
N VAL A 64 -10.05 -0.96 -21.03
CA VAL A 64 -11.19 -0.64 -20.15
C VAL A 64 -11.17 0.83 -19.74
N ILE A 65 -10.05 1.34 -19.22
CA ILE A 65 -9.92 2.74 -18.76
C ILE A 65 -10.17 3.72 -19.93
N GLN A 66 -9.66 3.40 -21.13
CA GLN A 66 -9.84 4.25 -22.30
C GLN A 66 -11.29 4.28 -22.78
N HIS A 67 -11.96 3.12 -22.79
CA HIS A 67 -13.36 3.01 -23.17
C HIS A 67 -14.29 3.65 -22.14
N ASP A 68 -13.95 3.53 -20.86
CA ASP A 68 -14.75 4.03 -19.76
C ASP A 68 -14.74 5.55 -19.60
N LYS A 69 -13.65 6.22 -20.01
CA LYS A 69 -13.55 7.69 -19.96
C LYS A 69 -14.76 8.41 -20.57
N ARG A 70 -15.35 7.87 -21.64
CA ARG A 70 -16.52 8.47 -22.31
C ARG A 70 -17.87 7.99 -21.77
N LYS A 71 -17.89 6.99 -20.88
CA LYS A 71 -19.11 6.27 -20.46
C LYS A 71 -19.49 6.43 -18.99
N GLY A 72 -18.66 7.06 -18.17
CA GLY A 72 -18.96 7.37 -16.77
C GLY A 72 -17.73 7.58 -15.90
N GLY A 73 -16.57 7.06 -16.33
CA GLY A 73 -15.30 7.27 -15.65
C GLY A 73 -15.17 6.52 -14.32
N GLU A 74 -16.05 5.55 -14.04
CA GLU A 74 -15.98 4.73 -12.84
C GLU A 74 -14.67 3.91 -12.80
N PHE A 75 -14.29 3.29 -13.92
CA PHE A 75 -13.01 2.59 -14.02
C PHE A 75 -11.83 3.55 -13.99
N VAL A 76 -11.93 4.72 -14.62
CA VAL A 76 -10.88 5.74 -14.53
C VAL A 76 -10.62 6.10 -13.06
N LYS A 77 -11.68 6.31 -12.28
CA LYS A 77 -11.58 6.63 -10.86
C LYS A 77 -11.02 5.47 -10.03
N ASP A 78 -11.54 4.26 -10.23
CA ASP A 78 -11.26 3.12 -9.36
C ASP A 78 -9.91 2.46 -9.66
N PHE A 79 -9.42 2.48 -10.91
CA PHE A 79 -8.10 1.97 -11.25
C PHE A 79 -6.97 2.84 -10.71
N LEU A 80 -7.14 4.17 -10.70
CA LEU A 80 -6.07 5.10 -10.32
C LEU A 80 -5.34 4.75 -9.00
N PRO A 81 -6.03 4.48 -7.87
CA PRO A 81 -5.35 4.13 -6.62
C PRO A 81 -4.58 2.80 -6.71
N MET A 82 -5.04 1.85 -7.52
CA MET A 82 -4.40 0.54 -7.68
C MET A 82 -3.23 0.56 -8.66
N LEU A 83 -3.26 1.45 -9.66
CA LEU A 83 -2.27 1.51 -10.73
C LEU A 83 -0.87 1.87 -10.25
N ALA A 84 -0.74 2.77 -9.28
CA ALA A 84 0.58 3.16 -8.74
C ALA A 84 1.28 1.96 -8.09
N SER A 85 0.56 1.23 -7.22
CA SER A 85 1.05 0.02 -6.56
C SER A 85 1.34 -1.11 -7.58
N ALA A 86 0.43 -1.32 -8.54
CA ALA A 86 0.59 -2.32 -9.59
C ALA A 86 1.82 -2.06 -10.48
N VAL A 87 2.02 -0.81 -10.93
CA VAL A 87 3.18 -0.42 -11.75
C VAL A 87 4.47 -0.64 -10.96
N GLN A 88 4.52 -0.19 -9.70
CA GLN A 88 5.71 -0.36 -8.87
C GLN A 88 6.02 -1.85 -8.66
N HIS A 89 5.01 -2.68 -8.37
CA HIS A 89 5.17 -4.11 -8.17
C HIS A 89 5.66 -4.83 -9.44
N ILE A 90 5.08 -4.53 -10.62
CA ILE A 90 5.50 -5.13 -11.88
C ILE A 90 6.97 -4.81 -12.16
N VAL A 91 7.34 -3.54 -12.06
CA VAL A 91 8.68 -3.04 -12.38
C VAL A 91 9.73 -3.54 -11.39
N SER A 92 9.39 -3.74 -10.12
CA SER A 92 10.33 -4.26 -9.12
C SER A 92 10.51 -5.78 -9.14
N GLN A 93 9.60 -6.51 -9.77
CA GLN A 93 9.58 -7.99 -9.75
C GLN A 93 9.98 -8.62 -11.08
N VAL A 94 9.95 -7.84 -12.16
CA VAL A 94 10.14 -8.34 -13.52
C VAL A 94 11.13 -7.45 -14.25
N ASP A 95 12.30 -8.01 -14.56
CA ASP A 95 13.31 -7.39 -15.40
C ASP A 95 13.11 -7.74 -16.87
N ASP A 96 12.03 -7.22 -17.46
CA ASP A 96 11.68 -7.50 -18.85
C ASP A 96 11.49 -6.19 -19.62
N GLU A 97 12.32 -5.99 -20.65
CA GLU A 97 12.32 -4.77 -21.44
C GLU A 97 10.97 -4.51 -22.13
N ASN A 98 10.24 -5.57 -22.52
CA ASN A 98 8.92 -5.46 -23.13
C ASN A 98 7.88 -5.00 -22.11
N ILE A 99 7.96 -5.45 -20.86
CA ILE A 99 7.10 -4.97 -19.78
C ILE A 99 7.34 -3.48 -19.51
N HIS A 100 8.61 -3.07 -19.44
CA HIS A 100 8.96 -1.67 -19.20
C HIS A 100 8.51 -0.76 -20.36
N LYS A 101 8.72 -1.20 -21.62
CA LYS A 101 8.21 -0.52 -22.82
C LYS A 101 6.69 -0.40 -22.78
N THR A 102 6.00 -1.47 -22.40
CA THR A 102 4.53 -1.51 -22.30
C THR A 102 4.01 -0.54 -21.24
N VAL A 103 4.56 -0.57 -20.03
CA VAL A 103 4.17 0.34 -18.94
C VAL A 103 4.39 1.80 -19.33
N LYS A 104 5.58 2.15 -19.85
CA LYS A 104 5.88 3.50 -20.33
C LYS A 104 4.90 3.94 -21.42
N ARG A 105 4.61 3.06 -22.38
CA ARG A 105 3.68 3.35 -23.48
C ARG A 105 2.26 3.60 -22.97
N ILE A 106 1.76 2.79 -22.05
CA ILE A 106 0.42 2.95 -21.47
C ILE A 106 0.30 4.26 -20.70
N ILE A 107 1.26 4.58 -19.83
CA ILE A 107 1.29 5.86 -19.10
C ILE A 107 1.32 7.04 -20.08
N GLN A 108 2.10 6.93 -21.15
CA GLN A 108 2.16 7.94 -22.21
C GLN A 108 0.83 8.09 -22.94
N ILE A 109 0.15 7.00 -23.28
CA ILE A 109 -1.20 7.02 -23.89
C ILE A 109 -2.18 7.74 -22.98
N TRP A 110 -2.17 7.44 -21.68
CA TRP A 110 -3.08 8.07 -20.72
C TRP A 110 -2.84 9.57 -20.58
N ASN A 111 -1.58 10.00 -20.72
CA ASN A 111 -1.21 11.42 -20.76
C ASN A 111 -1.67 12.09 -22.05
N GLU A 112 -1.35 11.51 -23.22
CA GLU A 112 -1.72 12.03 -24.55
C GLU A 112 -3.23 12.16 -24.73
N ARG A 113 -3.98 11.16 -24.26
CA ARG A 113 -5.45 11.13 -24.33
C ARG A 113 -6.11 11.86 -23.17
N GLN A 114 -5.34 12.52 -22.29
CA GLN A 114 -5.80 13.24 -21.10
C GLN A 114 -6.76 12.43 -20.23
N ILE A 115 -6.49 11.14 -20.07
CA ILE A 115 -7.33 10.23 -19.29
C ILE A 115 -7.20 10.54 -17.81
N TYR A 116 -5.97 10.78 -17.38
CA TYR A 116 -5.63 11.22 -16.05
C TYR A 116 -5.09 12.63 -16.08
N GLN A 117 -5.27 13.34 -14.96
CA GLN A 117 -4.69 14.66 -14.76
C GLN A 117 -3.15 14.57 -14.66
N PRO A 118 -2.41 15.66 -14.94
CA PRO A 118 -0.96 15.66 -14.92
C PRO A 118 -0.34 15.16 -13.62
N ASP A 119 -0.97 15.43 -12.48
CA ASP A 119 -0.51 14.96 -11.16
C ASP A 119 -0.61 13.44 -11.00
N ALA A 120 -1.68 12.85 -11.52
CA ALA A 120 -1.86 11.40 -11.54
C ALA A 120 -0.85 10.73 -12.49
N ILE A 121 -0.62 11.31 -13.68
CA ILE A 121 0.43 10.83 -14.59
C ILE A 121 1.81 10.91 -13.93
N LYS A 122 2.09 12.00 -13.22
CA LYS A 122 3.34 12.17 -12.47
C LYS A 122 3.48 11.13 -11.38
N LEU A 123 2.42 10.83 -10.63
CA LEU A 123 2.41 9.76 -9.63
C LEU A 123 2.77 8.40 -10.25
N LEU A 124 2.19 8.05 -11.41
CA LEU A 124 2.48 6.80 -12.10
C LEU A 124 3.94 6.74 -12.60
N LYS A 125 4.45 7.85 -13.14
CA LYS A 125 5.87 7.96 -13.56
C LYS A 125 6.82 7.81 -12.37
N THR A 126 6.54 8.47 -11.25
CA THR A 126 7.34 8.33 -10.04
C THR A 126 7.25 6.91 -9.48
N SER A 127 6.08 6.25 -9.54
CA SER A 127 5.93 4.85 -9.10
C SER A 127 6.75 3.89 -9.97
N TYR A 128 6.82 4.16 -11.27
CA TYR A 128 7.70 3.45 -12.21
C TYR A 128 9.18 3.67 -11.86
N GLU A 129 9.63 4.91 -11.65
CA GLU A 129 11.01 5.24 -11.28
C GLU A 129 11.42 4.61 -9.94
N ASN A 130 10.54 4.67 -8.95
CA ASN A 130 10.75 4.04 -7.64
C ASN A 130 10.82 2.51 -7.74
N GLY A 131 10.09 1.89 -8.68
CA GLY A 131 10.19 0.47 -8.96
C GLY A 131 11.56 0.06 -9.49
N ILE A 132 12.17 0.88 -10.35
CA ILE A 132 13.53 0.66 -10.86
C ILE A 132 14.57 0.86 -9.77
N GLN A 133 14.51 1.96 -9.01
CA GLN A 133 15.52 2.27 -7.99
C GLN A 133 15.54 1.24 -6.86
N LYS A 134 14.40 0.59 -6.58
CA LYS A 134 14.32 -0.49 -5.60
C LYS A 134 14.99 -1.78 -6.10
N LYS A 135 15.12 -1.95 -7.41
CA LYS A 135 15.86 -3.06 -8.01
C LYS A 135 17.37 -2.79 -7.98
N ASP A 136 17.79 -1.58 -8.37
CA ASP A 136 19.21 -1.20 -8.33
C ASP A 136 19.79 -1.21 -6.89
N SER A 137 18.97 -1.01 -5.86
CA SER A 137 19.40 -1.13 -4.46
C SER A 137 19.47 -2.56 -3.93
N ASP A 138 18.81 -3.51 -4.60
CA ASP A 138 18.80 -4.92 -4.23
C ASP A 138 19.85 -5.71 -5.06
N ASP A 139 20.36 -5.16 -6.18
CA ASP A 139 21.36 -5.75 -7.08
C ASP A 139 22.83 -5.28 -6.80
N GLU A 140 23.08 -4.40 -5.82
CA GLU A 140 24.42 -3.81 -5.56
C GLU A 140 25.35 -4.61 -4.61
N ASP A 141 24.97 -5.83 -4.16
CA ASP A 141 25.76 -6.63 -3.20
C ASP A 141 26.48 -7.86 -3.80
N ASP A 142 26.69 -7.94 -5.12
CA ASP A 142 27.37 -9.08 -5.74
C ASP A 142 28.32 -8.67 -6.90
N ASP A 143 29.48 -8.04 -6.59
CA ASP A 143 30.68 -8.13 -7.43
C ASP A 143 31.98 -7.72 -6.67
N ASP A 144 32.97 -8.63 -6.60
CA ASP A 144 34.36 -8.40 -6.15
C ASP A 144 35.31 -9.15 -7.12
N PRO A 145 36.58 -8.73 -7.35
CA PRO A 145 36.96 -7.79 -8.41
C PRO A 145 37.96 -8.45 -9.37
N THR A 146 38.24 -7.87 -10.54
CA THR A 146 39.60 -7.99 -11.11
C THR A 146 39.95 -6.94 -12.15
N ASN A 147 41.00 -6.20 -11.80
CA ASN A 147 42.14 -5.85 -12.66
C ASN A 147 42.03 -4.68 -13.66
N GLY A 148 42.59 -3.54 -13.25
CA GLY A 148 43.88 -3.11 -13.80
C GLY A 148 43.93 -2.10 -14.95
N HIS A 149 44.69 -1.02 -14.69
CA HIS A 149 45.49 -0.20 -15.62
C HIS A 149 44.87 1.09 -16.22
N GLY A 150 45.05 2.19 -15.47
CA GLY A 150 45.97 3.29 -15.83
C GLY A 150 45.76 4.10 -17.11
N LYS A 151 45.49 5.41 -16.96
CA LYS A 151 46.40 6.49 -17.41
C LYS A 151 45.87 7.89 -17.04
N ARG A 152 46.77 8.67 -16.45
CA ARG A 152 46.69 10.13 -16.24
C ARG A 152 46.50 10.88 -17.57
N LYS A 153 45.72 11.97 -17.57
CA LYS A 153 46.16 13.23 -18.19
C LYS A 153 45.43 14.45 -17.61
N ARG A 154 46.25 15.37 -17.10
CA ARG A 154 45.95 16.75 -16.66
C ARG A 154 46.12 17.69 -17.85
N ILE A 155 45.14 18.53 -18.17
CA ILE A 155 45.29 19.81 -18.90
C ILE A 155 44.18 20.77 -18.41
N GLU A 156 44.58 21.95 -17.94
CA GLU A 156 43.78 23.17 -17.65
C GLU A 156 43.77 24.09 -18.90
N PRO A 157 43.10 25.26 -18.92
CA PRO A 157 41.66 25.50 -18.90
C PRO A 157 41.23 26.25 -20.19
N SER A 158 39.95 26.25 -20.57
CA SER A 158 39.46 27.25 -21.52
C SER A 158 38.02 27.68 -21.25
N SER A 159 37.90 28.99 -21.21
CA SER A 159 36.72 29.82 -21.05
C SER A 159 35.65 29.55 -22.10
N THR A 160 34.39 29.43 -21.67
CA THR A 160 33.30 30.21 -22.29
C THR A 160 32.09 30.30 -21.38
N SER A 161 31.61 31.53 -21.27
CA SER A 161 30.45 31.99 -20.53
C SER A 161 29.17 31.38 -21.07
N ALA A 162 28.29 30.87 -20.19
CA ALA A 162 26.84 30.92 -20.39
C ALA A 162 26.11 30.68 -19.06
N ASN A 163 25.45 31.74 -18.61
CA ASN A 163 24.50 31.77 -17.51
C ASN A 163 23.52 30.59 -17.55
N ASN A 164 23.42 29.83 -16.46
CA ASN A 164 22.10 29.45 -15.96
C ASN A 164 22.12 29.23 -14.44
N SER A 165 21.29 29.99 -13.75
CA SER A 165 21.12 30.02 -12.31
C SER A 165 20.56 28.69 -11.80
N LYS A 166 21.47 27.78 -11.39
CA LYS A 166 21.10 26.59 -10.62
C LYS A 166 20.58 27.03 -9.24
N ARG A 167 19.26 27.14 -9.12
CA ARG A 167 18.53 27.12 -7.84
C ARG A 167 19.00 25.90 -7.04
N ARG A 168 19.87 26.13 -6.05
CA ARG A 168 20.22 25.15 -5.01
C ARG A 168 18.92 24.73 -4.32
N ARG A 169 18.41 23.54 -4.66
CA ARG A 169 17.34 22.91 -3.88
C ARG A 169 17.93 22.60 -2.50
N LYS A 170 17.38 23.23 -1.46
CA LYS A 170 17.73 22.93 -0.07
C LYS A 170 17.46 21.43 0.20
N PRO A 171 18.30 20.75 0.99
CA PRO A 171 18.09 19.34 1.32
C PRO A 171 16.75 19.19 2.05
N LYS A 172 15.87 18.34 1.51
CA LYS A 172 14.59 18.03 2.17
C LYS A 172 14.91 17.36 3.51
N ARG A 173 14.33 17.87 4.61
CA ARG A 173 14.44 17.24 5.93
C ARG A 173 14.00 15.78 5.80
N LYS A 174 14.86 14.84 6.22
CA LYS A 174 14.49 13.43 6.38
C LYS A 174 13.32 13.39 7.36
N LEU A 175 12.18 12.92 6.91
CA LEU A 175 10.98 12.84 7.73
C LEU A 175 11.15 11.69 8.72
N SER A 176 10.53 11.80 9.89
CA SER A 176 10.53 10.68 10.81
C SER A 176 9.77 9.50 10.19
N LEU A 177 10.15 8.27 10.55
CA LEU A 177 9.47 7.06 10.08
C LEU A 177 7.96 7.12 10.35
N ARG A 178 7.55 7.70 11.49
CA ARG A 178 6.12 7.93 11.81
C ARG A 178 5.43 8.87 10.81
N GLU A 179 6.08 9.95 10.42
CA GLU A 179 5.51 10.89 9.43
C GLU A 179 5.49 10.32 8.02
N GLU A 180 6.46 9.46 7.69
CA GLU A 180 6.51 8.75 6.42
C GLU A 180 5.37 7.74 6.30
N ILE A 181 5.15 6.94 7.34
CA ILE A 181 4.04 5.98 7.42
C ILE A 181 2.69 6.73 7.38
N ARG A 182 2.55 7.87 8.07
CA ARG A 182 1.32 8.68 8.00
C ARG A 182 1.03 9.16 6.59
N ARG A 183 2.05 9.67 5.89
CA ARG A 183 1.90 10.12 4.51
C ARG A 183 1.59 8.97 3.56
N ASP A 184 2.24 7.82 3.76
CA ASP A 184 1.96 6.62 2.98
C ASP A 184 0.53 6.14 3.19
N LEU A 185 0.01 6.08 4.42
CA LEU A 185 -1.38 5.72 4.70
C LEU A 185 -2.41 6.72 4.18
N ALA A 186 -2.06 8.01 4.12
CA ALA A 186 -2.91 9.02 3.50
C ALA A 186 -3.03 8.84 1.98
N ILE A 187 -2.02 8.23 1.35
CA ILE A 187 -1.94 7.99 -0.09
C ILE A 187 -2.46 6.58 -0.44
N ASN A 188 -2.13 5.60 0.40
CA ASN A 188 -2.42 4.18 0.29
C ASN A 188 -3.13 3.71 1.58
N PRO A 189 -4.45 3.94 1.70
CA PRO A 189 -5.20 3.51 2.86
C PRO A 189 -5.20 1.99 2.94
N ILE A 190 -4.76 1.44 4.06
CA ILE A 190 -4.90 0.01 4.32
C ILE A 190 -6.35 -0.24 4.78
N PRO A 191 -7.04 -1.28 4.26
CA PRO A 191 -8.34 -1.71 4.77
C PRO A 191 -8.26 -1.92 6.29
N VAL A 192 -9.34 -1.59 7.01
CA VAL A 192 -9.36 -1.69 8.49
C VAL A 192 -8.87 -3.09 8.90
N PRO A 193 -7.77 -3.20 9.66
CA PRO A 193 -7.20 -4.50 10.02
C PRO A 193 -8.20 -5.37 10.77
N VAL A 194 -8.25 -6.66 10.42
CA VAL A 194 -8.87 -7.66 11.29
C VAL A 194 -8.01 -7.73 12.56
N VAL A 195 -8.62 -7.48 13.72
CA VAL A 195 -7.91 -7.36 15.01
C VAL A 195 -7.02 -8.58 15.27
N ASP A 196 -7.49 -9.78 14.90
CA ASP A 196 -6.76 -11.04 15.07
C ASP A 196 -5.46 -11.11 14.27
N GLU A 197 -5.44 -10.53 13.06
CA GLU A 197 -4.24 -10.48 12.21
C GLU A 197 -3.18 -9.55 12.82
N LEU A 198 -3.63 -8.40 13.34
CA LEU A 198 -2.75 -7.46 14.04
C LEU A 198 -2.16 -8.07 15.32
N ILE A 199 -2.97 -8.79 16.11
CA ILE A 199 -2.51 -9.49 17.32
C ILE A 199 -1.47 -10.54 16.96
N LYS A 200 -1.74 -11.37 15.94
CA LYS A 200 -0.81 -12.42 15.49
C LYS A 200 0.54 -11.83 15.05
N MET A 201 0.51 -10.75 14.27
CA MET A 201 1.74 -10.05 13.87
C MET A 201 2.53 -9.48 15.04
N LEU A 202 1.85 -8.93 16.05
CA LEU A 202 2.52 -8.40 17.24
C LEU A 202 3.18 -9.53 18.06
N GLN A 203 2.53 -10.69 18.17
CA GLN A 203 3.08 -11.88 18.83
C GLN A 203 4.28 -12.48 18.07
N GLU A 204 4.25 -12.48 16.73
CA GLU A 204 5.37 -12.92 15.90
C GLU A 204 6.58 -11.99 16.04
N LEU A 205 6.35 -10.68 16.15
CA LEU A 205 7.41 -9.69 16.39
C LEU A 205 8.06 -9.80 17.78
N GLU A 206 7.35 -10.35 18.76
CA GLU A 206 7.89 -10.59 20.11
C GLU A 206 8.90 -11.74 20.12
N ASN A 207 8.79 -12.69 19.17
CA ASN A 207 9.69 -13.83 19.00
C ASN A 207 10.70 -13.65 17.84
N SER A 208 11.06 -12.40 17.53
CA SER A 208 11.78 -12.04 16.29
C SER A 208 13.30 -12.29 16.36
N PRO A 209 14.03 -12.46 15.23
CA PRO A 209 15.47 -12.71 15.21
C PRO A 209 16.35 -11.67 15.92
N SER A 210 15.94 -10.40 16.01
CA SER A 210 16.58 -9.38 16.86
C SER A 210 16.34 -9.60 18.36
N SER A 211 15.73 -10.71 18.76
CA SER A 211 15.74 -11.22 20.13
C SER A 211 16.68 -12.42 20.30
N ASP A 212 17.24 -12.96 19.20
CA ASP A 212 18.23 -14.03 19.18
C ASP A 212 19.56 -13.50 19.76
N ALA A 213 19.70 -13.64 21.08
CA ALA A 213 20.89 -13.22 21.81
C ALA A 213 22.10 -14.10 21.45
N ASP A 214 21.87 -15.38 21.21
CA ASP A 214 22.91 -16.38 20.97
C ASP A 214 23.66 -16.11 19.67
N VAL A 215 22.94 -15.81 18.58
CA VAL A 215 23.57 -15.46 17.30
C VAL A 215 24.36 -14.15 17.41
N ARG A 216 23.86 -13.16 18.15
CA ARG A 216 24.56 -11.90 18.35
C ARG A 216 25.81 -12.03 19.20
N GLU A 217 25.78 -12.87 20.23
CA GLU A 217 26.96 -13.20 21.02
C GLU A 217 28.02 -13.88 20.15
N LYS A 218 27.62 -14.82 19.29
CA LYS A 218 28.54 -15.47 18.32
C LYS A 218 29.14 -14.49 17.33
N ILE A 219 28.36 -13.56 16.79
CA ILE A 219 28.85 -12.50 15.89
C ILE A 219 29.82 -11.58 16.63
N ALA A 220 29.51 -11.19 17.87
CA ALA A 220 30.38 -10.34 18.69
C ALA A 220 31.69 -11.03 19.11
N ALA A 221 31.68 -12.35 19.23
CA ALA A 221 32.85 -13.17 19.55
C ALA A 221 33.73 -13.50 18.33
N LEU A 222 33.38 -13.01 17.12
CA LEU A 222 34.20 -13.23 15.93
C LEU A 222 35.59 -12.57 16.09
N PRO A 223 36.68 -13.27 15.73
CA PRO A 223 38.03 -12.74 15.83
C PRO A 223 38.25 -11.55 14.89
N ILE A 224 39.12 -10.62 15.30
CA ILE A 224 39.43 -9.41 14.52
C ILE A 224 40.12 -9.74 13.20
N GLU A 225 40.87 -10.85 13.16
CA GLU A 225 41.56 -11.42 12.00
C GLU A 225 40.60 -11.75 10.84
N VAL A 226 39.32 -11.95 11.14
CA VAL A 226 38.28 -12.24 10.13
C VAL A 226 37.80 -10.96 9.43
N SER A 227 38.02 -9.79 10.05
CA SER A 227 37.59 -8.49 9.52
C SER A 227 38.74 -7.63 8.99
N ASP A 228 39.94 -7.72 9.58
CA ASP A 228 41.07 -6.86 9.25
C ASP A 228 42.08 -7.54 8.31
N SER A 229 42.05 -7.12 7.05
CA SER A 229 42.98 -7.58 6.01
C SER A 229 44.46 -7.30 6.31
N ASN A 230 44.79 -6.37 7.21
CA ASN A 230 46.19 -6.07 7.57
C ASN A 230 46.85 -7.18 8.39
N LEU A 231 46.05 -7.96 9.12
CA LEU A 231 46.53 -9.05 9.99
C LEU A 231 46.94 -10.29 9.20
N LEU A 232 46.56 -10.39 7.91
CA LEU A 232 46.97 -11.47 7.01
C LEU A 232 48.50 -11.56 6.85
N LYS A 233 49.22 -10.45 7.06
CA LYS A 233 50.69 -10.40 7.00
C LYS A 233 51.37 -11.20 8.12
N ASN A 234 50.64 -11.52 9.19
CA ASN A 234 51.17 -12.24 10.35
C ASN A 234 51.02 -13.76 10.25
N LEU A 235 50.42 -14.27 9.17
CA LEU A 235 50.27 -15.71 8.92
C LEU A 235 51.63 -16.35 8.66
N ARG A 236 51.97 -17.40 9.43
CA ARG A 236 53.31 -18.00 9.41
C ARG A 236 53.38 -19.20 8.49
N ASP A 237 52.28 -19.93 8.36
CA ASP A 237 52.22 -21.15 7.58
C ASP A 237 50.92 -21.30 6.78
N LYS A 238 50.93 -22.27 5.87
CA LYS A 238 49.78 -22.61 5.04
C LYS A 238 48.61 -23.15 5.88
N GLN A 239 48.88 -23.74 7.03
CA GLN A 239 47.86 -24.35 7.88
C GLN A 239 47.03 -23.29 8.59
N GLU A 240 47.68 -22.30 9.23
CA GLU A 240 47.06 -21.10 9.81
C GLU A 240 46.23 -20.33 8.78
N ALA A 241 46.74 -20.17 7.56
CA ALA A 241 46.01 -19.53 6.48
C ALA A 241 44.75 -20.32 6.07
N THR A 242 44.84 -21.64 6.04
CA THR A 242 43.70 -22.52 5.70
C THR A 242 42.65 -22.52 6.81
N ASP A 243 43.07 -22.50 8.06
CA ASP A 243 42.16 -22.49 9.21
C ASP A 243 41.50 -21.11 9.39
N LEU A 244 42.23 -20.02 9.16
CA LEU A 244 41.64 -18.67 9.08
C LEU A 244 40.66 -18.56 7.92
N TYR A 245 40.97 -19.11 6.75
CA TYR A 245 40.04 -19.11 5.62
C TYR A 245 38.73 -19.82 5.95
N LYS A 246 38.77 -20.99 6.60
CA LYS A 246 37.55 -21.67 7.07
C LYS A 246 36.76 -20.81 8.06
N LEU A 247 37.45 -20.13 8.96
CA LEU A 247 36.82 -19.25 9.95
C LEU A 247 36.16 -18.04 9.30
N VAL A 248 36.79 -17.45 8.28
CA VAL A 248 36.22 -16.37 7.46
C VAL A 248 34.98 -16.84 6.73
N GLN A 249 35.00 -18.02 6.12
CA GLN A 249 33.82 -18.59 5.45
C GLN A 249 32.66 -18.83 6.43
N MET A 250 32.94 -19.35 7.62
CA MET A 250 31.92 -19.53 8.66
C MET A 250 31.34 -18.19 9.13
N ALA A 251 32.19 -17.19 9.36
CA ALA A 251 31.76 -15.86 9.79
C ALA A 251 30.92 -15.16 8.72
N HIS A 252 31.31 -15.28 7.45
CA HIS A 252 30.56 -14.74 6.33
C HIS A 252 29.15 -15.32 6.27
N GLY A 253 29.01 -16.65 6.28
CA GLY A 253 27.69 -17.29 6.26
C GLY A 253 26.82 -16.93 7.47
N LEU A 254 27.41 -16.81 8.67
CA LEU A 254 26.70 -16.38 9.88
C LEU A 254 26.16 -14.94 9.75
N LEU A 255 26.98 -14.02 9.22
CA LEU A 255 26.59 -12.62 9.03
C LEU A 255 25.53 -12.48 7.94
N GLU A 256 25.68 -13.20 6.84
CA GLU A 256 24.70 -13.24 5.75
C GLU A 256 23.33 -13.72 6.25
N GLU A 257 23.29 -14.85 6.96
CA GLU A 257 22.05 -15.38 7.53
C GLU A 257 21.41 -14.41 8.53
N TYR A 258 22.22 -13.79 9.39
CA TYR A 258 21.73 -12.79 10.35
C TYR A 258 21.18 -11.54 9.66
N ASN A 259 21.85 -11.03 8.63
CA ASN A 259 21.41 -9.86 7.88
C ASN A 259 20.09 -10.13 7.14
N LEU A 260 19.96 -11.28 6.48
CA LEU A 260 18.71 -11.69 5.83
C LEU A 260 17.54 -11.78 6.82
N ARG A 261 17.78 -12.37 8.00
CA ARG A 261 16.78 -12.43 9.08
C ARG A 261 16.42 -11.03 9.60
N LEU A 262 17.41 -10.16 9.80
CA LEU A 262 17.20 -8.79 10.25
C LEU A 262 16.39 -7.97 9.24
N GLU A 263 16.65 -8.12 7.94
CA GLU A 263 15.87 -7.46 6.90
C GLU A 263 14.41 -7.91 6.90
N SER A 264 14.17 -9.23 7.01
CA SER A 264 12.82 -9.79 7.09
C SER A 264 12.06 -9.22 8.30
N GLU A 265 12.73 -9.12 9.44
CA GLU A 265 12.19 -8.46 10.63
C GLU A 265 11.89 -6.97 10.38
N LEU A 266 12.81 -6.22 9.76
CA LEU A 266 12.61 -4.79 9.48
C LEU A 266 11.42 -4.56 8.54
N ARG A 267 11.22 -5.43 7.54
CA ARG A 267 10.03 -5.42 6.67
C ARG A 267 8.76 -5.68 7.48
N SER A 268 8.77 -6.70 8.33
CA SER A 268 7.64 -7.07 9.20
C SER A 268 7.28 -5.95 10.18
N ARG A 269 8.28 -5.32 10.82
CA ARG A 269 8.08 -4.16 11.71
C ARG A 269 7.50 -2.96 10.99
N ARG A 270 7.96 -2.65 9.77
CA ARG A 270 7.39 -1.56 8.95
C ARG A 270 5.94 -1.85 8.60
N TYR A 271 5.61 -3.09 8.26
CA TYR A 271 4.24 -3.50 7.95
C TYR A 271 3.34 -3.40 9.19
N ALA A 272 3.79 -3.91 10.35
CA ALA A 272 3.07 -3.78 11.62
C ALA A 272 2.81 -2.32 11.99
N ALA A 273 3.81 -1.44 11.83
CA ALA A 273 3.67 -0.02 12.11
C ALA A 273 2.62 0.65 11.20
N LYS A 274 2.55 0.26 9.92
CA LYS A 274 1.49 0.71 9.00
C LYS A 274 0.11 0.20 9.44
N MET A 275 0.01 -1.08 9.78
CA MET A 275 -1.25 -1.70 10.24
C MET A 275 -1.77 -1.03 11.52
N LEU A 276 -0.91 -0.85 12.53
CA LEU A 276 -1.25 -0.14 13.77
C LEU A 276 -1.78 1.26 13.51
N GLN A 277 -1.13 2.00 12.61
CA GLN A 277 -1.55 3.37 12.33
C GLN A 277 -2.85 3.43 11.52
N GLY A 278 -3.07 2.50 10.59
CA GLY A 278 -4.36 2.34 9.92
C GLY A 278 -5.48 1.99 10.91
N TYR A 279 -5.19 1.10 11.86
CA TYR A 279 -6.12 0.71 12.91
C TYR A 279 -6.51 1.88 13.82
N ILE A 280 -5.53 2.67 14.28
CA ILE A 280 -5.78 3.89 15.08
C ILE A 280 -6.71 4.85 14.32
N GLN A 281 -6.42 5.12 13.04
CA GLN A 281 -7.27 6.01 12.24
C GLN A 281 -8.70 5.48 12.06
N ALA A 282 -8.86 4.16 11.97
CA ALA A 282 -10.19 3.55 11.88
C ALA A 282 -10.94 3.65 13.21
N GLN A 283 -10.27 3.41 14.33
CA GLN A 283 -10.83 3.57 15.68
C GLN A 283 -11.22 5.02 15.95
N ASP A 284 -10.39 6.00 15.58
CA ASP A 284 -10.73 7.43 15.73
C ASP A 284 -12.03 7.79 14.99
N ARG A 285 -12.21 7.29 13.75
CA ARG A 285 -13.45 7.50 12.98
C ARG A 285 -14.66 6.81 13.59
N GLN A 286 -14.46 5.61 14.15
CA GLN A 286 -15.53 4.85 14.81
C GLN A 286 -16.00 5.58 16.07
N ILE A 287 -15.07 6.09 16.88
CA ILE A 287 -15.37 6.89 18.06
C ILE A 287 -16.17 8.14 17.67
N GLU A 288 -15.72 8.88 16.65
CA GLU A 288 -16.44 10.08 16.18
C GLU A 288 -17.88 9.76 15.73
N TYR A 289 -18.09 8.63 15.05
CA TYR A 289 -19.42 8.17 14.67
C TYR A 289 -20.29 7.82 15.88
N GLU A 290 -19.75 7.06 16.84
CA GLU A 290 -20.46 6.64 18.05
C GLU A 290 -20.80 7.84 18.95
N GLU A 291 -19.91 8.83 19.07
CA GLU A 291 -20.17 10.07 19.81
C GLU A 291 -21.35 10.84 19.20
N LYS A 292 -21.37 10.97 17.86
CA LYS A 292 -22.47 11.64 17.16
C LYS A 292 -23.79 10.88 17.34
N LEU A 293 -23.74 9.56 17.24
CA LEU A 293 -24.91 8.70 17.44
C LEU A 293 -25.44 8.81 18.88
N LEU A 294 -24.55 8.84 19.87
CA LEU A 294 -24.91 9.05 21.27
C LEU A 294 -25.60 10.39 21.47
N GLU A 295 -25.11 11.45 20.83
CA GLU A 295 -25.72 12.78 20.89
C GLU A 295 -27.13 12.80 20.30
N ASP A 296 -27.36 12.12 19.17
CA ASP A 296 -28.68 11.94 18.59
C ASP A 296 -29.65 11.21 19.55
N TYR A 297 -29.18 10.18 20.25
CA TYR A 297 -29.97 9.47 21.25
C TYR A 297 -30.29 10.33 22.48
N LYS A 298 -29.34 11.14 22.97
CA LYS A 298 -29.60 12.11 24.04
C LYS A 298 -30.66 13.11 23.63
N ASN A 299 -30.60 13.63 22.40
CA ASN A 299 -31.61 14.55 21.88
C ASN A 299 -33.00 13.92 21.78
N LYS A 300 -33.09 12.66 21.34
CA LYS A 300 -34.36 11.91 21.33
C LYS A 300 -34.91 11.71 22.75
N LEU A 301 -34.04 11.35 23.71
CA LEU A 301 -34.43 11.18 25.11
C LEU A 301 -34.98 12.48 25.71
N SER A 302 -34.33 13.61 25.45
CA SER A 302 -34.83 14.93 25.89
C SER A 302 -36.22 15.25 25.34
N LYS A 303 -36.47 14.95 24.05
CA LYS A 303 -37.81 15.13 23.45
C LYS A 303 -38.86 14.21 24.08
N LEU A 304 -38.51 12.95 24.35
CA LEU A 304 -39.41 12.02 25.04
C LEU A 304 -39.74 12.48 26.47
N ASN A 305 -38.76 13.04 27.18
CA ASN A 305 -38.99 13.62 28.50
C ASN A 305 -39.94 14.82 28.44
N LEU A 306 -39.81 15.70 27.44
CA LEU A 306 -40.76 16.80 27.23
C LEU A 306 -42.18 16.30 26.96
N ILE A 307 -42.33 15.32 26.06
CA ILE A 307 -43.64 14.71 25.77
C ILE A 307 -44.23 14.08 27.05
N ARG A 308 -43.41 13.40 27.85
CA ARG A 308 -43.84 12.84 29.13
C ARG A 308 -44.35 13.92 30.08
N GLU A 309 -43.65 15.04 30.20
CA GLU A 309 -44.09 16.18 31.02
C GLU A 309 -45.39 16.79 30.52
N GLU A 310 -45.57 16.92 29.20
CA GLU A 310 -46.81 17.40 28.59
C GLU A 310 -47.98 16.44 28.84
N ILE A 311 -47.77 15.13 28.71
CA ILE A 311 -48.77 14.11 29.03
C ILE A 311 -49.16 14.19 30.51
N GLU A 312 -48.21 14.33 31.43
CA GLU A 312 -48.50 14.48 32.86
C GLU A 312 -49.30 15.75 33.16
N LYS A 313 -49.01 16.87 32.48
CA LYS A 313 -49.82 18.10 32.57
C LYS A 313 -51.23 17.86 32.02
N HIS A 314 -51.35 17.22 30.86
CA HIS A 314 -52.64 16.93 30.26
C HIS A 314 -53.50 16.01 31.13
N LYS A 315 -52.88 14.98 31.73
CA LYS A 315 -53.52 14.06 32.67
C LYS A 315 -54.11 14.79 33.87
N LYS A 316 -53.42 15.80 34.42
CA LYS A 316 -53.94 16.62 35.52
C LYS A 316 -55.15 17.49 35.12
N ASN A 317 -55.27 17.81 33.83
CA ASN A 317 -56.38 18.59 33.29
C ASN A 317 -57.57 17.74 32.83
N LEU A 318 -57.47 16.40 32.89
CA LEU A 318 -58.60 15.52 32.60
C LEU A 318 -59.61 15.55 33.75
N PRO A 319 -60.93 15.61 33.45
CA PRO A 319 -61.96 15.55 34.47
C PRO A 319 -61.91 14.19 35.18
N GLN A 320 -61.82 14.19 36.52
CA GLN A 320 -61.70 12.97 37.33
C GLN A 320 -63.01 12.16 37.45
N ASP A 321 -64.15 12.70 37.00
CA ASP A 321 -65.45 12.03 37.08
C ASP A 321 -65.78 11.26 35.80
N VAL A 322 -65.18 10.09 35.65
CA VAL A 322 -65.59 9.08 34.64
C VAL A 322 -66.77 8.23 35.08
N ASN A 323 -67.36 8.49 36.26
CA ASN A 323 -68.48 7.68 36.75
C ASN A 323 -69.87 8.18 36.34
N ASN A 324 -70.01 9.37 35.74
CA ASN A 324 -71.35 9.96 35.50
C ASN A 324 -71.61 10.62 34.13
N MET A 325 -70.79 10.39 33.10
CA MET A 325 -71.11 10.86 31.74
C MET A 325 -71.12 9.70 30.75
N GLN A 326 -72.24 9.51 30.05
CA GLN A 326 -72.30 8.75 28.80
C GLN A 326 -71.40 9.46 27.78
N VAL A 327 -70.16 8.99 27.62
CA VAL A 327 -69.19 9.60 26.72
C VAL A 327 -69.29 8.94 25.34
N ALA A 328 -69.57 9.75 24.31
CA ALA A 328 -69.43 9.35 22.91
C ALA A 328 -67.97 8.95 22.62
N PRO A 329 -67.70 7.97 21.74
CA PRO A 329 -66.36 7.43 21.55
C PRO A 329 -65.39 8.53 21.10
N LEU A 330 -64.23 8.59 21.76
CA LEU A 330 -63.21 9.60 21.52
C LEU A 330 -62.68 9.52 20.06
N PRO A 331 -62.40 10.68 19.43
CA PRO A 331 -61.84 10.71 18.08
C PRO A 331 -60.45 10.06 18.03
N SER A 332 -60.13 9.44 16.90
CA SER A 332 -58.89 8.70 16.70
C SER A 332 -57.69 9.63 16.81
N ALA A 333 -56.54 9.12 17.26
CA ALA A 333 -55.30 9.88 17.37
C ALA A 333 -54.90 10.59 16.05
N GLY A 334 -55.33 10.07 14.89
CA GLY A 334 -55.13 10.73 13.60
C GLY A 334 -55.87 12.07 13.44
N ASP A 335 -57.01 12.25 14.11
CA ASP A 335 -57.82 13.49 14.04
C ASP A 335 -57.25 14.63 14.88
N LEU A 336 -56.47 14.30 15.93
CA LEU A 336 -55.91 15.30 16.85
C LEU A 336 -54.64 15.98 16.32
N PHE A 337 -53.94 15.36 15.36
CA PHE A 337 -52.67 15.85 14.81
C PHE A 337 -52.74 16.27 13.34
N ALA A 338 -53.94 16.34 12.75
CA ALA A 338 -54.15 16.84 11.40
C ALA A 338 -54.27 18.37 11.38
N ARG A 339 -53.14 19.08 11.47
CA ARG A 339 -53.02 20.44 10.92
C ARG A 339 -51.58 20.82 10.60
#